data_AF-A0A494GA59-F1
#
_entry.id   AF-A0A494GA59-F1
#
_cell.length_a   1.000
_cell.length_b   1.000
_cell.length_c   1.000
_cell.angle_alpha   90.00
_cell.angle_beta   90.00
_cell.angle_gamma   90.00
#
_symmetry.space_group_name_H-M   'P 1'
#
loop_
_entity.id
_entity.type
_entity.pdbx_description
1 polymer ?
#
loop_
_entity_poly.entity_id
_entity_poly.type
_entity_poly.pdbx_seq_one_letter_code
_entity_poly.pdbx_strand_id
1 'polypeptide(L)'
;MIPQQHYWPISDNDKCKSLKFAVQWGNNHTHKAEAIGKAGSEFIHEDMKMERVFDYIYHLLNEYAKLQRFDPIVPQNATEICSESLACPLDGLWRKFMEEGLEKSPSYSDPCILPPPYDPQQLKTFVEQKVNATKQVRSWESEYWSSLNKKQ
;
A
#
# COMPACT_ATOMS: atom_id res chain seq x y z
N MET A 1 -3.92 2.80 4.90
CA MET A 1 -4.67 1.55 5.18
C MET A 1 -4.60 1.15 6.66
N ILE A 2 -5.76 0.73 7.19
CA ILE A 2 -6.02 0.38 8.59
C ILE A 2 -6.74 -0.99 8.63
N PRO A 3 -6.29 -1.96 9.46
CA PRO A 3 -6.96 -3.25 9.63
C PRO A 3 -8.42 -3.10 10.07
N GLN A 4 -9.29 -4.02 9.66
CA GLN A 4 -10.75 -4.02 9.89
C GLN A 4 -11.52 -2.83 9.27
N GLN A 5 -10.83 -1.85 8.69
CA GLN A 5 -11.45 -0.78 7.90
C GLN A 5 -11.20 -0.99 6.41
N HIS A 6 -9.95 -1.20 6.01
CA HIS A 6 -9.56 -1.31 4.60
C HIS A 6 -9.21 -2.75 4.19
N TYR A 7 -8.91 -3.62 5.15
CA TYR A 7 -8.53 -5.00 4.91
C TYR A 7 -8.68 -5.85 6.17
N TRP A 8 -8.72 -7.17 6.00
CA TRP A 8 -8.67 -8.12 7.11
C TRP A 8 -7.22 -8.60 7.35
N PRO A 9 -6.65 -8.46 8.56
CA PRO A 9 -5.29 -8.89 8.84
C PRO A 9 -5.18 -10.40 8.97
N ILE A 10 -4.12 -11.00 8.38
CA ILE A 10 -3.80 -12.43 8.48
C ILE A 10 -2.48 -12.59 9.25
N SER A 11 -2.41 -13.60 10.12
CA SER A 11 -1.18 -13.92 10.87
C SER A 11 -0.10 -14.51 9.96
N ASP A 12 1.13 -14.02 10.07
CA ASP A 12 2.27 -14.61 9.32
C ASP A 12 2.75 -15.94 9.89
N ASN A 13 2.58 -16.17 11.19
CA ASN A 13 3.10 -17.36 11.88
C ASN A 13 2.22 -18.61 11.65
N ASP A 14 0.92 -18.43 11.44
CA ASP A 14 -0.04 -19.53 11.24
C ASP A 14 -1.11 -19.12 10.20
N LYS A 15 -0.65 -18.99 8.95
CA LYS A 15 -1.46 -18.46 7.85
C LYS A 15 -2.71 -19.29 7.58
N CYS A 16 -2.60 -20.62 7.54
CA CYS A 16 -3.71 -21.50 7.22
C CYS A 16 -4.84 -21.40 8.25
N LYS A 17 -4.48 -21.39 9.54
CA LYS A 17 -5.44 -21.26 10.63
C LYS A 17 -6.11 -19.88 10.63
N SER A 18 -5.32 -18.83 10.42
CA SER A 18 -5.81 -17.45 10.37
C SER A 18 -6.71 -17.20 9.17
N LEU A 19 -6.36 -17.72 7.99
CA LEU A 19 -7.20 -17.69 6.79
C LEU A 19 -8.53 -18.44 7.00
N LYS A 20 -8.49 -19.64 7.58
CA LYS A 20 -9.70 -20.42 7.86
C LYS A 20 -10.65 -19.67 8.80
N PHE A 21 -10.10 -19.03 9.83
CA PHE A 21 -10.89 -18.18 10.72
C PHE A 21 -11.46 -16.95 9.98
N ALA A 22 -10.64 -16.25 9.19
CA ALA A 22 -11.07 -15.08 8.42
C ALA A 22 -12.24 -15.39 7.49
N VAL A 23 -12.20 -16.53 6.77
CA VAL A 23 -13.29 -16.98 5.89
C VAL A 23 -14.55 -17.28 6.69
N GLN A 24 -14.44 -17.99 7.81
CA GLN A 24 -15.58 -18.29 8.68
C GLN A 24 -16.20 -17.02 9.26
N TRP A 25 -15.37 -16.08 9.72
CA TRP A 25 -15.83 -14.79 10.23
C TRP A 25 -16.54 -13.98 9.15
N GLY A 26 -15.96 -13.90 7.94
CA GLY A 26 -16.53 -13.17 6.81
C GLY A 26 -17.88 -13.75 6.36
N ASN A 27 -18.00 -15.08 6.28
CA ASN A 27 -19.25 -15.75 5.96
C ASN A 27 -20.35 -15.47 7.00
N ASN A 28 -19.98 -15.31 8.27
CA ASN A 28 -20.92 -14.97 9.35
C ASN A 28 -21.18 -13.46 9.50
N HIS A 29 -20.43 -12.60 8.79
CA HIS A 29 -20.51 -11.14 8.89
C HIS A 29 -20.47 -10.50 7.50
N THR A 30 -21.30 -10.98 6.58
CA THR A 30 -21.28 -10.61 5.15
C THR A 30 -21.30 -9.09 4.93
N HIS A 31 -22.19 -8.35 5.58
CA HIS A 31 -22.27 -6.89 5.47
C HIS A 31 -20.98 -6.18 5.93
N LYS A 32 -20.33 -6.67 6.99
CA LYS A 32 -19.06 -6.07 7.44
C LYS A 32 -17.92 -6.42 6.49
N ALA A 33 -17.88 -7.65 6.00
CA ALA A 33 -16.88 -8.07 5.03
C ALA A 33 -16.99 -7.26 3.73
N GLU A 34 -18.22 -7.03 3.24
CA GLU A 34 -18.49 -6.17 2.08
C GLU A 34 -18.04 -4.73 2.33
N ALA A 35 -18.39 -4.16 3.49
CA ALA A 35 -17.99 -2.79 3.84
C ALA A 35 -16.46 -2.62 3.89
N ILE A 36 -15.73 -3.60 4.44
CA ILE A 36 -14.27 -3.60 4.47
C ILE A 36 -13.71 -3.69 3.04
N GLY A 37 -14.26 -4.58 2.22
CA GLY A 37 -13.84 -4.73 0.82
C GLY A 37 -14.06 -3.44 0.02
N LYS A 38 -15.23 -2.82 0.18
CA LYS A 38 -15.56 -1.55 -0.48
C LYS A 38 -14.63 -0.42 -0.05
N ALA A 39 -14.46 -0.20 1.25
CA ALA A 39 -13.57 0.83 1.77
C ALA A 39 -12.10 0.59 1.38
N GLY A 40 -11.67 -0.68 1.34
CA GLY A 40 -10.36 -1.06 0.82
C GLY A 40 -10.18 -0.65 -0.64
N SER A 41 -11.12 -1.04 -1.51
CA SER A 41 -11.09 -0.70 -2.94
C SER A 41 -11.13 0.80 -3.18
N GLU A 42 -12.03 1.53 -2.51
CA GLU A 42 -12.12 3.00 -2.60
C GLU A 42 -10.79 3.66 -2.23
N PHE A 43 -10.11 3.19 -1.17
CA PHE A 43 -8.79 3.70 -0.80
C PHE A 43 -7.73 3.45 -1.90
N ILE A 44 -7.74 2.29 -2.56
CA ILE A 44 -6.82 2.04 -3.69
C ILE A 44 -7.11 3.02 -4.84
N HIS A 45 -8.39 3.17 -5.20
CA HIS A 45 -8.80 3.97 -6.36
C HIS A 45 -8.60 5.47 -6.17
N GLU A 46 -8.85 5.99 -4.97
CA GLU A 46 -8.83 7.44 -4.72
C GLU A 46 -7.52 7.90 -4.08
N ASP A 47 -7.05 7.18 -3.06
CA ASP A 47 -5.90 7.60 -2.25
C ASP A 47 -4.57 7.03 -2.74
N MET A 48 -4.58 5.98 -3.56
CA MET A 48 -3.39 5.38 -4.18
C MET A 48 -3.47 5.28 -5.71
N LYS A 49 -4.16 6.23 -6.36
CA LYS A 49 -4.11 6.36 -7.83
C LYS A 49 -2.69 6.68 -8.32
N MET A 50 -2.39 6.27 -9.56
CA MET A 50 -1.05 6.43 -10.16
C MET A 50 -0.54 7.87 -10.13
N GLU A 51 -1.41 8.86 -10.33
CA GLU A 51 -1.07 10.28 -10.20
C GLU A 51 -0.42 10.58 -8.83
N ARG A 52 -1.02 10.10 -7.74
CA ARG A 52 -0.48 10.27 -6.37
C ARG A 52 0.83 9.52 -6.16
N VAL A 53 1.01 8.38 -6.82
CA VAL A 53 2.26 7.61 -6.75
C VAL A 53 3.40 8.37 -7.44
N PHE A 54 3.16 8.89 -8.64
CA PHE A 54 4.15 9.69 -9.37
C PHE A 54 4.47 11.00 -8.66
N ASP A 55 3.45 11.67 -8.15
CA ASP A 55 3.58 12.84 -7.28
C ASP A 55 4.50 12.55 -6.08
N TYR A 56 4.22 11.46 -5.36
CA TYR A 56 5.04 11.06 -4.22
C TYR A 56 6.50 10.77 -4.60
N ILE A 57 6.74 10.06 -5.71
CA ILE A 57 8.09 9.75 -6.21
C ILE A 57 8.84 11.05 -6.55
N TYR A 58 8.19 11.96 -7.27
CA TYR A 58 8.76 13.26 -7.64
C TYR A 58 9.22 14.04 -6.40
N HIS A 59 8.31 14.19 -5.43
CA HIS A 59 8.63 14.90 -4.19
C HIS A 59 9.72 14.22 -3.36
N LEU A 60 9.68 12.89 -3.26
CA LEU A 60 10.71 12.11 -2.55
C LEU A 60 12.10 12.34 -3.15
N LEU A 61 12.22 12.26 -4.48
CA LEU A 61 13.49 12.48 -5.18
C LEU A 61 13.98 13.92 -5.03
N ASN A 62 13.08 14.90 -5.09
CA ASN A 62 13.42 16.31 -4.89
C ASN A 62 13.92 16.62 -3.49
N GLU A 63 13.22 16.16 -2.45
CA GLU A 63 13.66 16.38 -1.06
C GLU A 63 14.96 15.62 -0.77
N TYR A 64 15.12 14.41 -1.32
CA TYR A 64 16.37 13.66 -1.18
C TYR A 64 17.55 14.35 -1.88
N ALA A 65 17.34 14.92 -3.07
CA ALA A 65 18.38 15.64 -3.81
C ALA A 65 18.95 16.82 -3.02
N LYS A 66 18.13 17.50 -2.21
CA LYS A 66 18.57 18.60 -1.32
C LYS A 66 19.54 18.14 -0.22
N LEU A 67 19.57 16.85 0.11
CA LEU A 67 20.48 16.29 1.11
C LEU A 67 21.87 15.99 0.55
N GLN A 68 22.05 16.08 -0.78
CA GLN A 68 23.33 15.82 -1.43
C GLN A 68 24.38 16.84 -0.98
N ARG A 69 25.59 16.34 -0.69
CA ARG A 69 26.74 17.14 -0.23
C ARG A 69 27.84 17.24 -1.28
N PHE A 70 27.55 16.86 -2.51
CA PHE A 70 28.46 16.85 -3.64
C PHE A 70 27.68 17.17 -4.90
N ASP A 71 28.38 17.68 -5.92
CA ASP A 71 27.79 17.90 -7.23
C ASP A 71 27.78 16.59 -8.02
N PRO A 72 26.61 16.07 -8.44
CA PRO A 72 26.53 14.84 -9.22
C PRO A 72 27.25 14.97 -10.56
N ILE A 73 28.06 13.97 -10.90
CA ILE A 73 28.74 13.86 -12.20
C ILE A 73 28.29 12.55 -12.85
N VAL A 74 27.95 12.60 -14.14
CA VAL A 74 27.59 11.41 -14.91
C VAL A 74 28.81 10.49 -15.03
N PRO A 75 28.74 9.23 -14.57
CA PRO A 75 29.83 8.27 -14.72
C PRO A 75 30.13 7.96 -16.20
N GLN A 76 31.40 7.73 -16.56
CA GLN A 76 31.82 7.45 -17.94
C GLN A 76 31.09 6.27 -18.61
N ASN A 77 30.68 5.26 -17.83
CA ASN A 77 30.00 4.07 -18.32
C ASN A 77 28.48 4.10 -18.05
N ALA A 78 27.91 5.27 -17.73
CA ALA A 78 26.47 5.39 -17.57
C ALA A 78 25.78 5.21 -18.92
N THR A 79 24.73 4.39 -18.95
CA THR A 79 23.84 4.28 -20.11
C THR A 79 22.63 5.15 -19.84
N GLU A 80 22.31 6.03 -20.79
CA GLU A 80 21.09 6.82 -20.73
C GLU A 80 19.86 5.92 -20.84
N ILE A 81 18.87 6.17 -20.00
CA ILE A 81 17.58 5.50 -20.04
C ILE A 81 16.54 6.56 -20.40
N CYS A 82 15.91 6.39 -21.55
CA CYS A 82 14.79 7.22 -22.00
C CYS A 82 13.48 6.57 -21.57
N SER A 83 12.41 7.36 -21.40
CA SER A 83 11.11 6.82 -21.01
C SER A 83 10.58 5.82 -22.04
N GLU A 84 10.86 6.06 -23.32
CA GLU A 84 10.49 5.20 -24.44
C GLU A 84 11.23 3.85 -24.42
N SER A 85 12.44 3.80 -23.83
CA SER A 85 13.25 2.59 -23.77
C SER A 85 13.01 1.74 -22.52
N LEU A 86 12.34 2.29 -21.49
CA LEU A 86 12.03 1.58 -20.24
C LEU A 86 11.15 0.33 -20.45
N ALA A 87 10.19 0.39 -21.38
CA ALA A 87 9.29 -0.72 -21.65
C ALA A 87 9.89 -1.75 -22.64
N CYS A 88 10.90 -1.35 -23.43
CA CYS A 88 11.52 -2.19 -24.47
C CYS A 88 12.09 -3.54 -24.00
N PRO A 89 12.76 -3.67 -22.84
CA PRO A 89 13.33 -4.94 -22.41
C PRO A 89 12.29 -5.90 -21.80
N LEU A 90 11.04 -5.46 -21.63
CA LEU A 90 9.98 -6.26 -21.01
C LEU A 90 9.02 -6.80 -22.08
N ASP A 91 8.34 -7.89 -21.73
CA ASP A 91 7.36 -8.55 -22.58
C ASP A 91 5.99 -8.69 -21.91
N GLY A 92 4.97 -8.95 -22.73
CA GLY A 92 3.63 -9.26 -22.28
C GLY A 92 2.97 -8.14 -21.47
N LEU A 93 2.40 -8.51 -20.33
CA LEU A 93 1.57 -7.60 -19.53
C LEU A 93 2.39 -6.45 -18.91
N TRP A 94 3.65 -6.70 -18.55
CA TRP A 94 4.53 -5.69 -17.97
C TRP A 94 4.85 -4.57 -18.96
N ARG A 95 5.19 -4.94 -20.19
CA ARG A 95 5.40 -3.97 -21.27
C ARG A 95 4.16 -3.12 -21.49
N LYS A 96 2.98 -3.76 -21.60
CA LYS A 96 1.70 -3.07 -21.78
C LYS A 96 1.45 -2.05 -20.65
N PHE A 97 1.61 -2.44 -19.39
CA PHE A 97 1.40 -1.52 -18.26
C PHE A 97 2.42 -0.39 -18.20
N MET A 98 3.68 -0.66 -18.56
CA MET A 98 4.68 0.41 -18.64
C MET A 98 4.36 1.40 -19.76
N GLU A 99 3.99 0.92 -20.95
CA GLU A 99 3.59 1.77 -22.08
C GLU A 99 2.32 2.58 -21.77
N GLU A 100 1.34 2.00 -21.06
CA GLU A 100 0.13 2.69 -20.60
C GLU A 100 0.43 3.74 -19.52
N GLY A 101 1.48 3.54 -18.72
CA GLY A 101 1.93 4.48 -17.70
C GLY A 101 2.84 5.59 -18.20
N LEU A 102 3.20 5.61 -19.49
CA LEU A 102 4.04 6.68 -20.06
C LEU A 102 3.25 7.99 -20.14
N GLU A 103 3.78 9.01 -19.47
CA GLU A 103 3.25 10.36 -19.59
C GLU A 103 3.59 10.93 -20.97
N LYS A 104 2.55 11.31 -21.73
CA LYS A 104 2.69 11.74 -23.13
C LYS A 104 2.90 13.24 -23.26
N SER A 105 2.55 13.98 -22.22
CA SER A 105 2.69 15.43 -22.19
C SER A 105 2.90 15.92 -20.77
N PRO A 106 3.63 17.03 -20.57
CA PRO A 106 3.69 17.66 -19.26
C PRO A 106 2.29 17.95 -18.73
N SER A 107 2.09 17.80 -17.42
CA SER A 107 0.86 18.25 -16.80
C SER A 107 0.72 19.76 -16.93
N TYR A 108 -0.50 20.21 -17.21
CA TYR A 108 -0.88 21.63 -17.19
C TYR A 108 -1.31 22.11 -15.80
N SER A 109 -1.39 21.19 -14.82
CA SER A 109 -1.63 21.54 -13.43
C SER A 109 -0.32 21.80 -12.71
N ASP A 110 -0.35 22.70 -11.72
CA ASP A 110 0.78 22.85 -10.81
C ASP A 110 1.11 21.51 -10.12
N PRO A 111 2.39 21.28 -9.76
CA PRO A 111 2.76 20.12 -8.97
C PRO A 111 1.91 20.03 -7.70
N CYS A 112 1.48 18.83 -7.33
CA CYS A 112 0.72 18.66 -6.10
C CYS A 112 1.52 19.17 -4.90
N ILE A 113 0.83 19.63 -3.86
CA ILE A 113 1.46 19.92 -2.57
C ILE A 113 1.37 18.66 -1.74
N LEU A 114 2.51 18.05 -1.40
CA LEU A 114 2.49 16.94 -0.45
C LEU A 114 1.87 17.41 0.87
N PRO A 115 1.00 16.60 1.49
CA PRO A 115 0.57 16.88 2.84
C PRO A 115 1.81 16.97 3.74
N PRO A 116 1.77 17.87 4.75
CA PRO A 116 2.87 17.98 5.69
C PRO A 116 3.13 16.62 6.35
N PRO A 117 4.39 16.34 6.74
CA PRO A 117 4.71 15.11 7.45
C PRO A 117 3.85 15.01 8.72
N TYR A 118 3.50 13.79 9.09
CA TYR A 118 2.80 13.54 10.34
C TYR A 118 3.59 14.13 11.51
N ASP A 119 2.89 14.84 12.39
CA ASP A 119 3.43 15.12 13.71
C ASP A 119 3.73 13.79 14.44
N PRO A 120 4.80 13.69 15.26
CA PRO A 120 5.15 12.46 15.96
C PRO A 120 3.99 11.85 16.76
N GLN A 121 3.10 12.65 17.34
CA GLN A 121 1.92 12.17 18.07
C GLN A 121 0.87 11.59 17.12
N GLN A 122 0.65 12.23 15.97
CA GLN A 122 -0.26 11.71 14.94
C GLN A 122 0.24 10.38 14.38
N LEU A 123 1.54 10.30 14.06
CA LEU A 123 2.15 9.07 13.57
C LEU A 123 2.05 7.94 14.61
N LYS A 124 2.36 8.25 15.87
CA LYS A 124 2.22 7.28 16.98
C LYS A 124 0.79 6.78 17.10
N THR A 125 -0.19 7.69 17.10
CA THR A 125 -1.62 7.34 17.17
C THR A 125 -2.03 6.43 16.02
N PHE A 126 -1.61 6.75 14.79
CA PHE A 126 -1.89 5.95 13.60
C PHE A 126 -1.30 4.53 13.72
N VAL A 127 -0.05 4.40 14.17
CA VAL A 127 0.60 3.09 14.38
C VAL A 127 -0.11 2.30 15.48
N GLU A 128 -0.46 2.93 16.60
CA GLU A 128 -1.18 2.29 17.71
C GLU A 128 -2.56 1.79 17.28
N GLN A 129 -3.31 2.57 16.50
CA GLN A 129 -4.60 2.14 15.93
C GLN A 129 -4.43 0.86 15.11
N LYS A 130 -3.42 0.78 14.25
CA LYS A 130 -3.15 -0.43 13.45
C LYS A 130 -2.84 -1.63 14.34
N VAL A 131 -1.94 -1.46 15.32
CA VAL A 131 -1.54 -2.54 16.23
C VAL A 131 -2.75 -3.03 17.04
N ASN A 132 -3.56 -2.12 17.57
CA ASN A 132 -4.73 -2.47 18.38
C ASN A 132 -5.79 -3.20 17.56
N ALA A 133 -6.09 -2.72 16.35
CA ALA A 133 -7.02 -3.39 15.44
C ALA A 133 -6.54 -4.80 15.06
N THR A 134 -5.24 -5.00 14.84
CA THR A 134 -4.69 -6.35 14.60
C THR A 134 -4.76 -7.24 15.84
N LYS A 135 -4.45 -6.71 17.03
CA LYS A 135 -4.54 -7.45 18.29
C LYS A 135 -5.96 -7.94 18.57
N GLN A 136 -6.96 -7.11 18.28
CA GLN A 136 -8.36 -7.49 18.44
C GLN A 136 -8.74 -8.71 17.59
N VAL A 137 -8.37 -8.71 16.30
CA VAL A 137 -8.61 -9.88 15.42
C VAL A 137 -7.91 -11.13 15.94
N ARG A 138 -6.69 -11.00 16.46
CA ARG A 138 -5.95 -12.12 17.07
C ARG A 138 -6.65 -12.67 18.33
N SER A 139 -7.29 -11.82 19.13
CA SER A 139 -8.10 -12.25 20.28
C SER A 139 -9.28 -13.09 19.82
N TRP A 140 -10.06 -12.59 18.85
CA TRP A 140 -11.20 -13.32 18.30
C TRP A 140 -10.80 -14.65 17.67
N GLU A 141 -9.68 -14.68 16.95
CA GLU A 141 -9.13 -15.93 16.40
C GLU A 141 -8.81 -16.91 17.52
N SER A 142 -8.10 -16.46 18.56
CA SER A 142 -7.71 -17.31 19.69
C SER A 142 -8.93 -17.86 20.44
N GLU A 143 -9.95 -17.03 20.65
CA GLU A 143 -11.23 -17.42 21.28
C GLU A 143 -11.98 -18.43 20.43
N TYR A 144 -12.08 -18.20 19.12
CA TYR A 144 -12.72 -19.12 18.17
C TYR A 144 -12.10 -20.52 18.24
N TRP A 145 -10.77 -20.61 18.12
CA TRP A 145 -10.08 -21.90 18.16
C TRP A 145 -10.13 -22.57 19.52
N SER A 146 -10.04 -21.80 20.61
CA SER A 146 -10.20 -22.32 21.97
C SER A 146 -11.60 -22.90 22.20
N SER A 147 -12.64 -22.28 21.62
CA SER A 147 -14.02 -22.75 21.73
C SER A 147 -14.27 -24.05 20.97
N LEU A 148 -13.59 -24.25 19.84
CA LEU A 148 -13.68 -25.49 19.05
C LEU A 148 -13.01 -26.65 19.78
N ASN A 149 -11.83 -26.44 20.36
CA ASN A 149 -11.11 -27.47 21.12
C ASN A 149 -11.86 -27.92 22.39
N LYS A 150 -12.77 -27.10 22.93
CA LYS A 150 -13.62 -27.46 24.08
C LYS A 150 -14.89 -28.24 23.70
N LYS A 151 -15.27 -28.22 22.42
CA LYS A 151 -16.46 -28.92 21.89
C LYS A 151 -16.13 -30.30 21.32
N GLN A 152 -14.86 -30.68 21.37
CA GLN A 152 -14.30 -31.92 20.85
C GLN A 152 -13.89 -32.80 22.03
#